data_AF-A0A7W8SUI4-F1
#
_entry.id   AF-A0A7W8SUI4-F1
#
_cell.length_a   1.000
_cell.length_b   1.000
_cell.length_c   1.000
_cell.angle_alpha   90.00
_cell.angle_beta   90.00
_cell.angle_gamma   90.00
#
_symmetry.space_group_name_H-M   'P 1'
#
loop_
_entity.id
_entity.type
_entity.pdbx_description
1 polymer ?
#
loop_
_entity_poly.entity_id
_entity_poly.type
_entity_poly.pdbx_seq_one_letter_code
_entity_poly.pdbx_strand_id
1 'polypeptide(L)'
;MTGIRKYRSIQALRALAALGVVAFHTDGIVAAHGWLVHVFPRVSRYGEIGVDVFFVIFGFVMALVTRGLPSGIQSARSFICSRIARVVPLYWILTALFIALVALVSFVPGVPEAFCHARVSAWHALSSFLFLPSMSWTGMAAPVLGVGWTLNYEMYNL
;
A
#
# COMPACT_ATOMS: atom_id res chain seq x y z
N MET A 1 -31.58 -5.53 8.77
CA MET A 1 -30.14 -5.71 8.48
C MET A 1 -29.99 -6.14 7.02
N THR A 2 -29.91 -5.20 6.09
CA THR A 2 -29.70 -5.50 4.67
C THR A 2 -28.25 -5.95 4.48
N GLY A 3 -28.07 -7.25 4.21
CA GLY A 3 -26.75 -7.83 3.97
C GLY A 3 -26.04 -7.10 2.83
N ILE A 4 -24.78 -6.71 3.05
CA ILE A 4 -23.93 -6.12 2.02
C ILE A 4 -23.88 -7.09 0.84
N ARG A 5 -24.42 -6.68 -0.30
CA ARG A 5 -24.41 -7.49 -1.53
C ARG A 5 -22.95 -7.69 -1.93
N LYS A 6 -22.43 -8.91 -1.76
CA LYS A 6 -21.05 -9.25 -2.13
C LYS A 6 -20.96 -9.42 -3.65
N TYR A 7 -20.33 -8.47 -4.33
CA TYR A 7 -20.05 -8.56 -5.76
C TYR A 7 -18.85 -9.50 -5.99
N ARG A 8 -19.12 -10.76 -6.32
CA ARG A 8 -18.07 -11.77 -6.58
C ARG A 8 -17.13 -11.35 -7.71
N SER A 9 -17.67 -10.71 -8.75
CA SER A 9 -16.88 -10.15 -9.86
C SER A 9 -15.87 -9.10 -9.39
N ILE A 10 -16.27 -8.19 -8.50
CA ILE A 10 -15.37 -7.19 -7.93
C ILE A 10 -14.28 -7.84 -7.07
N GLN A 11 -14.63 -8.87 -6.27
CA GLN A 11 -13.63 -9.59 -5.50
C GLN A 11 -12.63 -10.34 -6.38
N ALA A 12 -13.10 -10.99 -7.45
CA ALA A 12 -12.23 -11.64 -8.43
C ALA A 12 -11.31 -10.64 -9.13
N LEU A 13 -11.84 -9.47 -9.52
CA LEU A 13 -11.05 -8.41 -10.13
C LEU A 13 -9.97 -7.88 -9.18
N ARG A 14 -10.28 -7.70 -7.89
CA ARG A 14 -9.28 -7.31 -6.86
C ARG A 14 -8.21 -8.39 -6.70
N ALA A 15 -8.57 -9.66 -6.73
CA ALA A 15 -7.61 -10.76 -6.63
C ALA A 15 -6.66 -10.77 -7.84
N LEU A 16 -7.19 -10.62 -9.06
CA LEU A 16 -6.38 -10.53 -10.28
C LEU A 16 -5.46 -9.30 -10.27
N ALA A 17 -5.97 -8.14 -9.85
CA ALA A 17 -5.18 -6.92 -9.70
C ALA A 17 -4.05 -7.11 -8.67
N ALA A 18 -4.34 -7.71 -7.51
CA ALA A 18 -3.33 -8.01 -6.49
C ALA A 18 -2.21 -8.92 -7.03
N LEU A 19 -2.57 -9.97 -7.76
CA LEU A 19 -1.61 -10.89 -8.38
C LEU A 19 -0.72 -10.18 -9.41
N GLY A 20 -1.31 -9.29 -10.22
CA GLY A 20 -0.56 -8.44 -11.14
C GLY A 20 0.46 -7.56 -10.42
N VAL A 21 0.06 -6.86 -9.35
CA VAL A 21 0.95 -6.01 -8.56
C VAL A 21 2.09 -6.82 -7.92
N VAL A 22 1.80 -8.02 -7.41
CA VAL A 22 2.84 -8.93 -6.89
C VAL A 22 3.81 -9.36 -7.98
N ALA A 23 3.31 -9.73 -9.17
CA ALA A 23 4.15 -10.08 -10.31
C ALA A 23 5.07 -8.92 -10.71
N PHE A 24 4.55 -7.69 -10.75
CA PHE A 24 5.34 -6.49 -11.02
C PHE A 24 6.48 -6.28 -10.01
N HIS A 25 6.19 -6.37 -8.70
CA HIS A 25 7.20 -6.14 -7.66
C HIS A 25 8.22 -7.27 -7.53
N THR A 26 7.91 -8.47 -8.01
CA THR A 26 8.81 -9.63 -7.95
C THR A 26 9.70 -9.77 -9.19
N ASP A 27 9.51 -8.92 -10.20
CA ASP A 27 10.23 -8.98 -11.47
C ASP A 27 11.75 -8.96 -11.31
N GLY A 28 12.27 -8.03 -10.49
CA GLY A 28 13.70 -7.93 -10.24
C GLY A 28 14.29 -9.18 -9.55
N ILE A 29 13.51 -9.83 -8.68
CA ILE A 29 13.94 -11.06 -7.98
C ILE A 29 13.95 -12.24 -8.95
N VAL A 30 12.90 -12.37 -9.77
CA VAL A 30 12.76 -13.44 -10.76
C VAL A 30 13.87 -13.33 -11.82
N ALA A 31 14.15 -12.11 -12.28
CA ALA A 31 15.25 -11.82 -13.20
C ALA A 31 16.62 -12.21 -12.60
N ALA A 32 16.87 -11.84 -11.32
CA ALA A 32 18.13 -12.11 -10.64
C ALA A 32 18.43 -13.62 -10.44
N HIS A 33 17.41 -14.48 -10.37
CA HIS A 33 17.56 -15.91 -10.15
C HIS A 33 17.47 -16.75 -11.44
N GLY A 34 17.30 -16.13 -12.61
CA GLY A 34 17.31 -16.82 -13.90
C GLY A 34 16.00 -17.53 -14.27
N TRP A 35 14.92 -17.34 -13.52
CA TRP A 35 13.62 -17.99 -13.79
C TRP A 35 12.82 -17.17 -14.80
N LEU A 36 12.30 -17.81 -15.85
CA LEU A 36 11.36 -17.20 -16.83
C LEU A 36 11.81 -15.83 -17.39
N VAL A 37 13.12 -15.56 -17.45
CA VAL A 37 13.72 -14.23 -17.68
C VAL A 37 13.30 -13.54 -18.97
N HIS A 38 12.83 -14.28 -19.98
CA HIS A 38 12.37 -13.71 -21.24
C HIS A 38 10.87 -13.46 -21.30
N VAL A 39 10.08 -14.14 -20.45
CA VAL A 39 8.62 -14.14 -20.50
C VAL A 39 8.04 -13.36 -19.33
N PHE A 40 8.55 -13.57 -18.13
CA PHE A 40 8.03 -12.95 -16.91
C PHE A 40 8.11 -11.41 -16.97
N PRO A 41 9.25 -10.78 -17.32
CA PRO A 41 9.34 -9.31 -17.44
C PRO A 41 8.42 -8.68 -18.49
N ARG A 42 8.07 -9.45 -19.52
CA ARG A 42 7.17 -8.97 -20.58
C ARG A 42 5.74 -8.84 -20.09
N VAL A 43 5.34 -9.65 -19.12
CA VAL A 43 3.98 -9.72 -18.58
C VAL A 43 3.87 -8.96 -17.24
N SER A 44 4.85 -9.13 -16.36
CA SER A 44 4.90 -8.53 -15.01
C SER A 44 4.88 -7.00 -15.06
N ARG A 45 5.48 -6.37 -16.07
CA ARG A 45 5.46 -4.91 -16.26
C ARG A 45 4.06 -4.29 -16.33
N TYR A 46 3.07 -5.04 -16.82
CA TYR A 46 1.68 -4.58 -16.88
C TYR A 46 0.96 -4.75 -15.53
N GLY A 47 1.61 -5.37 -14.54
CA GLY A 47 1.06 -5.59 -13.21
C GLY A 47 0.84 -4.31 -12.41
N GLU A 48 1.52 -3.21 -12.76
CA GLU A 48 1.28 -1.89 -12.17
C GLU A 48 -0.15 -1.38 -12.41
N ILE A 49 -0.79 -1.78 -13.52
CA ILE A 49 -2.19 -1.46 -13.85
C ILE A 49 -3.14 -1.95 -12.76
N GLY A 50 -2.75 -2.97 -11.99
CA GLY A 50 -3.51 -3.44 -10.84
C GLY A 50 -3.76 -2.33 -9.81
N VAL A 51 -2.84 -1.37 -9.67
CA VAL A 51 -3.01 -0.19 -8.79
C VAL A 51 -4.15 0.69 -9.29
N ASP A 52 -4.22 0.99 -10.59
CA ASP A 52 -5.31 1.77 -11.19
C ASP A 52 -6.67 1.08 -11.00
N VAL A 53 -6.70 -0.25 -11.17
CA VAL A 53 -7.89 -1.05 -10.92
C VAL A 53 -8.35 -0.94 -9.46
N PHE A 54 -7.44 -0.94 -8.49
CA PHE A 54 -7.81 -0.71 -7.08
C PHE A 54 -8.42 0.67 -6.85
N PHE A 55 -7.90 1.72 -7.47
CA PHE A 55 -8.45 3.07 -7.38
C PHE A 55 -9.87 3.16 -7.96
N VAL A 56 -10.11 2.58 -9.14
CA VAL A 56 -11.45 2.57 -9.77
C VAL A 56 -12.44 1.79 -8.91
N ILE A 57 -12.05 0.61 -8.41
CA ILE A 57 -12.91 -0.21 -7.53
C ILE A 57 -13.19 0.54 -6.22
N PHE A 58 -12.19 1.19 -5.64
CA PHE A 58 -12.37 1.99 -4.43
C PHE A 58 -13.41 3.08 -4.67
N GLY A 59 -13.27 3.90 -5.73
CA GLY A 59 -14.23 4.94 -6.08
C GLY A 59 -15.65 4.40 -6.30
N PHE A 60 -15.77 3.29 -7.02
CA PHE A 60 -17.04 2.60 -7.23
C PHE A 60 -17.68 2.13 -5.92
N VAL A 61 -16.91 1.50 -5.03
CA VAL A 61 -17.41 1.05 -3.71
C VAL A 61 -17.79 2.23 -2.84
N MET A 62 -17.02 3.33 -2.86
CA MET A 62 -17.34 4.54 -2.11
C MET A 62 -18.69 5.12 -2.58
N ALA A 63 -18.91 5.25 -3.89
CA ALA A 63 -20.18 5.74 -4.43
C ALA A 63 -21.38 4.85 -4.06
N LEU A 64 -21.19 3.52 -4.01
CA LEU A 64 -22.22 2.59 -3.56
C LEU A 64 -22.53 2.72 -2.07
N VAL A 65 -21.51 2.86 -1.23
CA VAL A 65 -21.66 2.96 0.23
C VAL A 65 -22.26 4.30 0.63
N THR A 66 -21.87 5.40 -0.04
CA THR A 66 -22.37 6.74 0.29
C THR A 66 -23.78 7.02 -0.24
N ARG A 67 -24.23 6.32 -1.29
CA ARG A 67 -25.59 6.45 -1.85
C ARG A 67 -26.73 6.26 -0.85
N GLY A 68 -26.50 5.48 0.21
CA GLY A 68 -27.50 5.20 1.24
C GLY A 68 -27.32 5.99 2.54
N LEU A 69 -26.33 6.89 2.62
CA LEU A 69 -26.04 7.65 3.84
C LEU A 69 -26.78 8.99 3.84
N PRO A 70 -27.30 9.45 4.99
CA PRO A 70 -27.86 10.79 5.12
C PRO A 70 -26.79 11.85 4.79
N SER A 71 -27.16 12.89 4.04
CA SER A 71 -26.29 14.04 3.82
C SER A 71 -26.05 14.80 5.12
N GLY A 72 -24.81 15.19 5.39
CA GLY A 72 -24.47 16.05 6.53
C GLY A 72 -23.09 15.77 7.12
N ILE A 73 -22.59 16.75 7.89
CA ILE A 73 -21.26 16.71 8.52
C ILE A 73 -21.10 15.48 9.44
N GLN A 74 -22.19 15.06 10.09
CA GLN A 74 -22.16 13.94 11.04
C GLN A 74 -21.94 12.60 10.34
N SER A 75 -22.62 12.37 9.21
CA SER A 75 -22.43 11.16 8.40
C SER A 75 -21.04 11.09 7.79
N ALA A 76 -20.52 12.23 7.31
CA ALA A 76 -19.15 12.33 6.79
C ALA A 76 -18.12 12.00 7.89
N ARG A 77 -18.27 12.59 9.09
CA ARG A 77 -17.40 12.29 10.24
C ARG A 77 -17.43 10.83 10.64
N SER A 78 -18.61 10.22 10.76
CA SER A 78 -18.75 8.80 11.11
C SER A 78 -18.05 7.89 10.09
N PHE A 79 -18.19 8.21 8.81
CA PHE A 79 -17.58 7.49 7.72
C PHE A 79 -16.05 7.60 7.69
N ILE A 80 -15.51 8.82 7.85
CA ILE A 80 -14.07 9.06 7.93
C ILE A 80 -13.46 8.37 9.16
N CYS A 81 -14.08 8.53 10.34
CA CYS A 81 -13.61 7.86 11.55
C CYS A 81 -13.58 6.33 11.40
N SER A 82 -14.60 5.75 10.75
CA SER A 82 -14.66 4.31 10.47
C SER A 82 -13.60 3.83 9.47
N ARG A 83 -13.08 4.72 8.62
CA ARG A 83 -11.95 4.43 7.72
C ARG A 83 -10.63 4.55 8.45
N ILE A 84 -10.41 5.65 9.17
CA ILE A 84 -9.21 5.89 9.97
C ILE A 84 -9.00 4.75 10.98
N ALA A 85 -10.04 4.38 11.73
CA ALA A 85 -9.97 3.31 12.73
C ALA A 85 -9.65 1.92 12.15
N ARG A 86 -9.82 1.71 10.83
CA ARG A 86 -9.45 0.46 10.15
C ARG A 86 -8.08 0.52 9.51
N VAL A 87 -7.74 1.63 8.86
CA VAL A 87 -6.53 1.74 8.04
C VAL A 87 -5.32 2.14 8.88
N VAL A 88 -5.47 3.14 9.75
CA VAL A 88 -4.35 3.74 10.50
C VAL A 88 -3.70 2.74 11.48
N PRO A 89 -4.44 1.99 12.31
CA PRO A 89 -3.80 1.05 13.24
C PRO A 89 -2.97 -0.02 12.53
N LEU A 90 -3.50 -0.58 11.44
CA LEU A 90 -2.80 -1.61 10.67
C LEU A 90 -1.53 -1.03 10.03
N TYR A 91 -1.64 0.15 9.42
CA TYR A 91 -0.49 0.81 8.80
C TYR A 91 0.60 1.15 9.82
N TRP A 92 0.23 1.65 11.01
CA TRP A 92 1.19 1.92 12.09
C TRP A 92 1.90 0.66 12.56
N ILE A 93 1.16 -0.44 12.76
CA ILE A 93 1.74 -1.74 13.15
C ILE A 93 2.74 -2.22 12.11
N LEU A 94 2.37 -2.19 10.82
CA LEU A 94 3.24 -2.65 9.74
C LEU A 94 4.47 -1.76 9.59
N THR A 95 4.31 -0.44 9.74
CA THR A 95 5.44 0.51 9.70
C THR A 95 6.38 0.27 10.86
N ALA A 96 5.87 0.10 12.08
CA ALA A 96 6.68 -0.21 13.27
C ALA A 96 7.40 -1.55 13.13
N LEU A 97 6.72 -2.59 12.63
CA LEU A 97 7.31 -3.90 12.38
C LEU A 97 8.44 -3.83 11.35
N PHE A 98 8.25 -3.07 10.28
CA PHE A 98 9.28 -2.86 9.26
C PHE A 98 10.50 -2.14 9.83
N ILE A 99 10.30 -1.08 10.61
CA ILE A 99 11.39 -0.36 11.31
C ILE A 99 12.14 -1.31 12.25
N ALA A 100 11.41 -2.11 13.04
CA ALA A 100 12.01 -3.08 13.96
C ALA A 100 12.82 -4.15 13.21
N LEU A 101 12.32 -4.64 12.07
CA LEU A 101 13.03 -5.59 11.22
C LEU A 101 14.33 -4.99 10.67
N VAL A 102 14.28 -3.78 10.11
CA VAL A 102 15.47 -3.08 9.61
C VAL A 102 16.48 -2.86 10.74
N ALA A 103 16.02 -2.44 11.92
CA ALA A 103 16.89 -2.27 13.08
C ALA A 103 17.57 -3.58 13.50
N LEU A 104 16.81 -4.68 13.60
CA LEU A 104 17.35 -6.00 13.97
C LEU A 104 18.39 -6.51 12.97
N VAL A 105 18.08 -6.38 11.68
CA VAL A 105 18.90 -6.87 10.58
C VAL A 105 20.20 -6.05 10.42
N SER A 106 20.18 -4.77 10.80
CA SER A 106 21.36 -3.89 10.78
C SER A 106 22.48 -4.33 11.73
N PHE A 107 22.18 -5.17 12.74
CA PHE A 107 23.17 -5.72 13.66
C PHE A 107 23.74 -7.08 13.21
N VAL A 108 23.24 -7.67 12.12
CA VAL A 108 23.65 -8.99 11.64
C VAL A 108 24.80 -8.85 10.62
N PRO A 109 25.99 -9.43 10.87
CA PRO A 109 27.08 -9.41 9.92
C PRO A 109 26.73 -10.17 8.63
N GLY A 110 27.03 -9.58 7.46
CA GLY A 110 26.87 -10.25 6.15
C GLY A 110 25.50 -10.08 5.48
N VAL A 111 24.59 -9.28 6.06
CA VAL A 111 23.34 -8.92 5.38
C VAL A 111 23.66 -7.98 4.21
N PRO A 112 23.06 -8.20 3.01
CA PRO A 112 23.19 -7.30 1.89
C PRO A 112 22.84 -5.86 2.28
N GLU A 113 23.70 -4.93 1.88
CA GLU A 113 23.55 -3.49 2.08
C GLU A 113 22.17 -2.95 1.65
N ALA A 114 21.48 -3.61 0.70
CA ALA A 114 20.10 -3.30 0.31
C ALA A 114 19.09 -3.31 1.48
N PHE A 115 19.30 -4.11 2.53
CA PHE A 115 18.49 -4.11 3.75
C PHE A 115 19.02 -3.14 4.81
N CYS A 116 20.33 -2.85 4.80
CA CYS A 116 21.01 -1.98 5.76
C CYS A 116 20.93 -0.48 5.39
N HIS A 117 20.66 -0.15 4.12
CA HIS A 117 20.58 1.23 3.60
C HIS A 117 19.21 1.88 3.69
N ALA A 118 18.21 1.21 4.26
CA ALA A 118 17.04 1.91 4.78
C ALA A 118 17.47 2.74 6.01
N ARG A 119 18.20 3.84 5.78
CA ARG A 119 18.48 4.87 6.78
C ARG A 119 17.17 5.55 7.11
N VAL A 120 16.38 4.89 7.95
CA VAL A 120 15.15 5.46 8.50
C VAL A 120 15.59 6.53 9.47
N SER A 121 15.69 7.76 8.99
CA SER A 121 15.91 8.91 9.87
C SER A 121 14.71 9.05 10.80
N ALA A 122 14.93 9.61 12.00
CA ALA A 122 13.84 9.86 12.94
C ALA A 122 12.71 10.71 12.29
N TRP A 123 13.09 11.66 11.43
CA TRP A 123 12.15 12.45 10.63
C TRP A 123 11.39 11.60 9.61
N HIS A 124 12.05 10.68 8.92
CA HIS A 124 11.42 9.78 7.95
C HIS A 124 10.44 8.81 8.61
N ALA A 125 10.79 8.28 9.80
CA ALA A 125 9.86 7.49 10.62
C ALA A 125 8.65 8.32 11.07
N LEU A 126 8.88 9.49 11.67
CA LEU A 126 7.81 10.35 12.19
C LEU A 126 6.86 10.80 11.07
N SER A 127 7.41 11.29 9.95
CA SER A 127 6.62 11.67 8.78
C SER A 127 5.80 10.51 8.24
N SER A 128 6.34 9.29 8.23
CA SER A 128 5.60 8.10 7.81
C SER A 128 4.40 7.79 8.72
N PHE A 129 4.53 7.91 10.04
CA PHE A 129 3.41 7.72 10.98
C PHE A 129 2.34 8.82 10.87
N LEU A 130 2.76 10.04 10.51
CA LEU A 130 1.89 11.20 10.32
C LEU A 130 1.31 11.31 8.91
N PHE A 131 1.59 10.34 8.03
CA PHE A 131 1.19 10.37 6.61
C PHE A 131 1.74 11.58 5.83
N LEU A 132 2.83 12.18 6.30
CA LEU A 132 3.48 13.30 5.65
C LEU A 132 4.43 12.78 4.56
N PRO A 133 4.37 13.33 3.33
CA PRO A 133 5.31 12.96 2.28
C PRO A 133 6.73 13.38 2.70
N SER A 134 7.64 12.41 2.73
CA SER A 134 9.05 12.64 2.98
C SER A 134 9.89 11.89 1.96
N MET A 135 11.07 12.43 1.68
CA MET A 135 12.00 11.82 0.75
C MET A 135 12.67 10.63 1.42
N SER A 136 12.55 9.47 0.80
CA SER A 136 13.38 8.32 1.13
C SER A 136 14.82 8.54 0.69
N TRP A 137 15.73 7.69 1.17
CA TRP A 137 17.15 7.74 0.82
C TRP A 137 17.43 7.52 -0.67
N THR A 138 16.48 6.92 -1.41
CA THR A 138 16.54 6.74 -2.88
C THR A 138 16.04 7.96 -3.67
N GLY A 139 15.64 9.03 -2.98
CA GLY A 139 15.10 10.24 -3.61
C GLY A 139 13.63 10.12 -4.05
N MET A 140 12.95 9.02 -3.71
CA MET A 140 11.51 8.85 -3.95
C MET A 140 10.70 9.38 -2.76
N ALA A 141 9.64 10.13 -3.04
CA ALA A 141 8.67 10.58 -2.03
C ALA A 141 7.76 9.40 -1.63
N ALA A 142 8.21 8.61 -0.66
CA ALA A 142 7.50 7.43 -0.17
C ALA A 142 7.72 7.29 1.33
N PRO A 143 6.74 6.80 2.10
CA PRO A 143 6.95 6.51 3.51
C PRO A 143 7.89 5.32 3.70
N VAL A 144 8.33 5.11 4.94
CA VAL A 144 9.20 4.00 5.36
C VAL A 144 8.68 2.65 4.83
N LEU A 145 7.37 2.43 4.92
CA LEU A 145 6.72 1.34 4.20
C LEU A 145 6.43 1.81 2.77
N GLY A 146 7.34 1.57 1.83
CA GLY A 146 7.27 2.16 0.47
C GLY A 146 5.94 1.96 -0.26
N VAL A 147 5.28 0.81 -0.08
CA VAL A 147 3.93 0.53 -0.63
C VAL A 147 2.81 1.43 -0.08
N GLY A 148 3.06 2.14 1.02
CA GLY A 148 2.15 3.12 1.61
C GLY A 148 2.13 4.48 0.92
N TRP A 149 2.85 4.66 -0.19
CA TRP A 149 2.90 5.92 -0.92
C TRP A 149 1.51 6.42 -1.35
N THR A 150 0.63 5.52 -1.82
CA THR A 150 -0.75 5.88 -2.20
C THR A 150 -1.57 6.33 -1.00
N LEU A 151 -1.35 5.72 0.16
CA LEU A 151 -2.06 6.05 1.39
C LEU A 151 -1.74 7.47 1.87
N ASN A 152 -0.49 7.92 1.73
CA ASN A 152 -0.14 9.31 2.01
C ASN A 152 -0.95 10.28 1.15
N TYR A 153 -1.21 9.98 -0.12
CA TYR A 153 -2.06 10.81 -0.99
C TYR A 153 -3.56 10.67 -0.68
N GLU A 154 -4.02 9.47 -0.32
CA GLU A 154 -5.43 9.23 0.01
C GLU A 154 -5.86 9.94 1.29
N MET A 155 -4.97 10.05 2.29
CA MET A 155 -5.29 10.72 3.56
C MET A 155 -5.64 12.20 3.40
N TYR A 156 -5.12 12.88 2.37
CA TYR A 156 -5.46 14.27 2.05
C TYR A 156 -6.73 14.43 1.20
N ASN A 157 -7.26 13.32 0.66
CA ASN A 157 -8.48 13.28 -0.16
C ASN A 157 -9.71 12.72 0.60
N LEU A 158 -9.59 12.52 1.92
CA LEU A 158 -10.67 12.08 2.82
C LEU A 158 -11.47 13.25 3.39
#